data_AF-A0A2N9Y5V9-F1
#
_entry.id   AF-A0A2N9Y5V9-F1
#
_cell.length_a   1.000
_cell.length_b   1.000
_cell.length_c   1.000
_cell.angle_alpha   90.00
_cell.angle_beta   90.00
_cell.angle_gamma   90.00
#
_symmetry.space_group_name_H-M   'P 1'
#
loop_
_entity.id
_entity.type
_entity.pdbx_description
1 polymer ?
#
loop_
_entity_poly.entity_id
_entity_poly.type
_entity_poly.pdbx_seq_one_letter_code
_entity_poly.pdbx_strand_id
1 'polypeptide(L)'
;MNQTAEFATNSNELSVQLAHKEQKFKRVKFYFNIIFALCFLVFALGLVWMNTMAIASSFITAMMFGMAYLGVIMIFEEDIKELKIKLEKTQSVSA
;
A
#
# COMPACT_ATOMS: atom_id res chain seq x y z
N MET A 1 -5.59 11.31 -37.80
CA MET A 1 -4.33 11.39 -37.03
C MET A 1 -4.50 11.83 -35.56
N ASN A 2 -5.61 12.44 -35.14
CA ASN A 2 -5.80 12.84 -33.72
C ASN A 2 -6.05 11.67 -32.76
N GLN A 3 -6.77 10.63 -33.18
CA GLN A 3 -7.15 9.54 -32.28
C GLN A 3 -5.94 8.75 -31.73
N THR A 4 -4.89 8.57 -32.52
CA THR A 4 -3.68 7.84 -32.10
C THR A 4 -2.87 8.62 -31.06
N ALA A 5 -2.88 9.96 -31.13
CA ALA A 5 -2.19 10.82 -30.17
C ALA A 5 -2.94 10.93 -28.83
N GLU A 6 -4.28 11.03 -28.86
CA GLU A 6 -5.11 10.99 -27.64
C GLU A 6 -5.00 9.63 -26.93
N PHE A 7 -4.98 8.52 -27.67
CA PHE A 7 -4.81 7.18 -27.09
C PHE A 7 -3.44 6.97 -26.45
N ALA A 8 -2.36 7.38 -27.13
CA ALA A 8 -1.00 7.30 -26.57
C ALA A 8 -0.86 8.16 -25.31
N THR A 9 -1.52 9.32 -25.27
CA THR A 9 -1.53 10.22 -24.11
C THR A 9 -2.30 9.59 -22.93
N ASN A 10 -3.48 9.03 -23.17
CA ASN A 10 -4.27 8.34 -22.14
C ASN A 10 -3.58 7.09 -21.58
N SER A 11 -2.92 6.30 -22.43
CA SER A 11 -2.17 5.12 -22.00
C SER A 11 -0.96 5.50 -21.14
N ASN A 12 -0.25 6.58 -21.52
CA ASN A 12 0.88 7.10 -20.77
C ASN A 12 0.43 7.67 -19.41
N GLU A 13 -0.66 8.43 -19.35
CA GLU A 13 -1.21 8.98 -18.12
C GLU A 13 -1.66 7.87 -17.14
N LEU A 14 -2.30 6.82 -17.64
CA LEU A 14 -2.71 5.67 -16.84
C LEU A 14 -1.50 4.91 -16.26
N SER A 15 -0.41 4.80 -17.02
CA SER A 15 0.84 4.17 -16.56
C SER A 15 1.54 4.99 -15.46
N VAL A 16 1.52 6.32 -15.56
CA VAL A 16 2.07 7.23 -14.55
C VAL A 16 1.24 7.16 -13.27
N GLN A 17 -0.09 7.09 -13.38
CA GLN A 17 -0.98 6.91 -12.22
C GLN A 17 -0.73 5.57 -11.51
N LEU A 18 -0.50 4.49 -12.28
CA LEU A 18 -0.15 3.18 -11.75
C LEU A 18 1.17 3.23 -10.96
N ALA A 19 2.24 3.76 -11.56
CA ALA A 19 3.55 3.89 -10.91
C ALA A 19 3.50 4.76 -9.65
N HIS A 20 2.70 5.82 -9.67
CA HIS A 20 2.50 6.68 -8.50
C HIS A 20 1.72 5.98 -7.37
N LYS A 21 0.68 5.18 -7.69
CA LYS A 21 -0.03 4.34 -6.69
C LYS A 21 0.90 3.27 -6.11
N GLU A 22 1.70 2.60 -6.92
CA GLU A 22 2.70 1.61 -6.43
C GLU A 22 3.74 2.26 -5.51
N GLN A 23 4.23 3.45 -5.85
CA GLN A 23 5.18 4.17 -5.00
C GLN A 23 4.56 4.60 -3.67
N LYS A 24 3.28 5.03 -3.67
CA LYS A 24 2.53 5.31 -2.44
C LYS A 24 2.36 4.05 -1.60
N PHE A 25 2.00 2.93 -2.23
CA PHE A 25 1.87 1.65 -1.56
C PHE A 25 3.18 1.20 -0.89
N LYS A 26 4.31 1.34 -1.59
CA LYS A 26 5.64 1.06 -1.04
C LYS A 26 5.95 1.93 0.18
N ARG A 27 5.58 3.22 0.15
CA ARG A 27 5.71 4.12 1.31
C ARG A 27 4.86 3.68 2.49
N VAL A 28 3.59 3.33 2.27
CA VAL A 28 2.70 2.82 3.33
C VAL A 28 3.28 1.57 3.98
N LYS A 29 3.77 0.61 3.17
CA LYS A 29 4.45 -0.59 3.66
C LYS A 29 5.67 -0.28 4.52
N PHE A 30 6.48 0.70 4.10
CA PHE A 30 7.66 1.13 4.85
C PHE A 30 7.27 1.72 6.21
N TYR A 31 6.30 2.63 6.26
CA TYR A 31 5.82 3.20 7.53
C TYR A 31 5.21 2.14 8.44
N PHE A 32 4.44 1.21 7.89
CA PHE A 32 3.89 0.08 8.66
C PHE A 32 5.01 -0.75 9.31
N ASN A 33 6.05 -1.10 8.55
CA ASN A 33 7.20 -1.84 9.09
C ASN A 33 7.91 -1.08 10.22
N ILE A 34 8.05 0.25 10.10
CA ILE A 34 8.64 1.07 11.16
C ILE A 34 7.78 1.02 12.43
N ILE A 35 6.47 1.21 12.30
CA ILE A 35 5.54 1.18 13.44
C ILE A 35 5.54 -0.19 14.11
N PHE A 36 5.56 -1.26 13.31
CA PHE A 36 5.63 -2.63 13.81
C PHE A 36 6.94 -2.90 14.57
N ALA A 37 8.07 -2.43 14.04
CA ALA A 37 9.37 -2.53 14.71
C ALA A 37 9.39 -1.74 16.04
N LEU A 38 8.76 -0.56 16.08
CA LEU A 38 8.61 0.21 17.32
C LEU A 38 7.75 -0.54 18.35
N CYS A 39 6.65 -1.16 17.94
CA CYS A 39 5.83 -1.99 18.83
C CYS A 39 6.66 -3.15 19.42
N PHE A 40 7.52 -3.77 18.62
CA PHE A 40 8.41 -4.83 19.07
C PHE A 40 9.45 -4.34 20.08
N LEU A 41 10.01 -3.14 19.88
CA LEU A 41 10.92 -2.52 20.84
C LEU A 41 10.22 -2.23 22.18
N VAL A 42 9.01 -1.68 22.14
CA VAL A 42 8.21 -1.42 23.36
C VAL A 42 7.88 -2.73 24.07
N PHE A 43 7.54 -3.79 23.33
CA PHE A 43 7.34 -5.12 23.89
C PHE A 43 8.59 -5.65 24.59
N ALA A 44 9.75 -5.60 23.95
CA ALA A 44 11.01 -6.04 24.52
C ALA A 44 11.37 -5.27 25.79
N LEU A 45 11.21 -3.93 25.79
CA LEU A 45 11.39 -3.10 26.99
C LEU A 45 10.38 -3.45 28.09
N GLY A 46 9.12 -3.72 27.71
CA GLY A 46 8.09 -4.18 28.62
C GLY A 46 8.45 -5.51 29.30
N LEU A 47 9.05 -6.46 28.57
CA LEU A 47 9.56 -7.71 29.13
C LEU A 47 10.72 -7.46 30.10
N VAL A 48 11.69 -6.63 29.71
CA VAL A 48 12.88 -6.31 30.54
C VAL A 48 12.48 -5.69 31.87
N TRP A 49 11.49 -4.80 31.87
CA TRP A 49 10.98 -4.16 33.09
C TRP A 49 9.83 -4.90 33.77
N MET A 50 9.44 -6.08 33.29
CA MET A 50 8.24 -6.82 33.75
C MET A 50 6.98 -5.94 33.81
N ASN A 51 6.84 -5.02 32.86
CA ASN A 51 5.71 -4.10 32.77
C ASN A 51 4.62 -4.68 31.85
N THR A 52 3.64 -5.34 32.46
CA THR A 52 2.50 -5.96 31.77
C THR A 52 1.66 -4.96 30.97
N MET A 53 1.57 -3.70 31.41
CA MET A 53 0.81 -2.66 30.67
C MET A 53 1.51 -2.28 29.36
N ALA A 54 2.84 -2.17 29.35
CA ALA A 54 3.62 -1.90 28.15
C ALA A 54 3.56 -3.08 27.16
N ILE A 55 3.58 -4.31 27.70
CA ILE A 55 3.39 -5.52 26.90
C ILE A 55 2.01 -5.51 26.24
N ALA A 56 0.94 -5.36 27.01
CA ALA A 56 -0.43 -5.39 26.49
C ALA A 56 -0.69 -4.26 25.46
N SER A 57 -0.23 -3.04 25.73
CA SER A 57 -0.41 -1.90 24.82
C SER A 57 0.33 -2.08 23.50
N SER A 58 1.51 -2.70 23.51
CA SER A 58 2.27 -2.99 22.28
C SER A 58 1.54 -3.98 21.36
N PHE A 59 0.92 -5.03 21.92
CA PHE A 59 0.12 -5.99 21.15
C PHE A 59 -1.14 -5.35 20.57
N ILE A 60 -1.89 -4.58 21.37
CA ILE A 60 -3.11 -3.92 20.92
C ILE A 60 -2.79 -2.94 19.78
N THR A 61 -1.71 -2.16 19.93
CA THR A 61 -1.29 -1.20 18.92
C THR A 61 -0.85 -1.91 17.63
N ALA A 62 -0.05 -2.96 17.73
CA ALA A 62 0.38 -3.76 16.58
C ALA A 62 -0.81 -4.39 15.84
N MET A 63 -1.81 -4.89 16.57
CA MET A 63 -3.02 -5.48 15.99
C MET A 63 -3.88 -4.43 15.26
N MET A 64 -4.11 -3.27 15.89
CA MET A 64 -4.93 -2.21 15.32
C MET A 64 -4.31 -1.64 14.04
N PHE A 65 -3.00 -1.39 14.06
CA PHE A 65 -2.25 -0.96 12.87
C PHE A 65 -2.14 -2.07 11.81
N GLY A 66 -2.02 -3.33 12.23
CA GLY A 66 -2.00 -4.48 11.32
C GLY A 66 -3.28 -4.58 10.50
N MET A 67 -4.44 -4.46 11.14
CA MET A 67 -5.74 -4.47 10.47
C MET A 67 -5.91 -3.26 9.54
N ALA A 68 -5.51 -2.07 9.99
CA ALA A 68 -5.54 -0.87 9.15
C ALA A 68 -4.65 -1.03 7.90
N TYR A 69 -3.45 -1.60 8.06
CA TYR A 69 -2.54 -1.85 6.96
C TYR A 69 -3.10 -2.86 5.96
N LEU A 70 -3.67 -3.98 6.43
CA LEU A 70 -4.32 -4.96 5.55
C LEU A 70 -5.46 -4.34 4.73
N GLY A 71 -6.29 -3.49 5.35
CA GLY A 71 -7.34 -2.76 4.63
C GLY A 71 -6.77 -1.85 3.53
N VAL A 72 -5.69 -1.12 3.81
CA VAL A 72 -5.03 -0.29 2.80
C VAL A 72 -4.45 -1.13 1.67
N ILE A 73 -3.83 -2.29 1.96
CA ILE A 73 -3.30 -3.17 0.91
C ILE A 73 -4.42 -3.69 0.00
N MET A 74 -5.54 -4.16 0.58
CA MET A 74 -6.66 -4.67 -0.20
C MET A 74 -7.21 -3.61 -1.16
N ILE A 75 -7.41 -2.37 -0.68
CA ILE A 75 -7.88 -1.26 -1.51
C ILE A 75 -6.88 -0.95 -2.63
N PHE A 76 -5.58 -0.89 -2.31
CA PHE A 76 -4.55 -0.62 -3.31
C PHE A 76 -4.41 -1.76 -4.34
N GLU A 77 -4.56 -3.03 -3.94
CA GLU A 77 -4.53 -4.16 -4.86
C GLU A 77 -5.73 -4.15 -5.82
N GLU A 78 -6.94 -3.87 -5.32
CA GLU A 78 -8.13 -3.74 -6.16
C GLU A 78 -7.97 -2.59 -7.17
N ASP A 79 -7.51 -1.43 -6.69
CA ASP A 79 -7.24 -0.26 -7.51
C ASP A 79 -6.20 -0.52 -8.61
N ILE A 80 -5.07 -1.16 -8.26
CA ILE A 80 -4.00 -1.49 -9.20
C ILE A 80 -4.49 -2.50 -10.22
N LYS A 81 -5.26 -3.50 -9.79
CA LYS A 81 -5.83 -4.52 -10.68
C LYS A 81 -6.83 -3.91 -11.66
N GLU A 82 -7.69 -3.00 -11.20
CA GLU A 82 -8.64 -2.30 -12.06
C GLU A 82 -7.93 -1.40 -13.09
N LEU A 83 -6.91 -0.65 -12.65
CA LEU A 83 -6.07 0.17 -13.54
C LEU A 83 -5.34 -0.68 -14.59
N LYS A 84 -4.80 -1.83 -14.20
CA LYS A 84 -4.11 -2.75 -15.11
C LYS A 84 -5.05 -3.32 -16.17
N ILE A 85 -6.26 -3.74 -15.78
CA ILE A 85 -7.29 -4.23 -16.70
C ILE A 85 -7.73 -3.14 -17.68
N LYS A 86 -7.91 -1.89 -17.20
CA LYS A 86 -8.23 -0.75 -18.07
C LYS A 86 -7.12 -0.49 -19.09
N LEU A 87 -5.86 -0.54 -18.66
CA LEU A 87 -4.70 -0.34 -19.52
C LEU A 87 -4.59 -1.43 -20.61
N GLU A 88 -4.82 -2.69 -20.23
CA GLU A 88 -4.81 -3.84 -21.15
C GLU A 88 -5.93 -3.74 -22.19
N LYS A 89 -7.13 -3.32 -21.78
CA LYS A 89 -8.24 -3.03 -22.71
C LYS A 89 -7.95 -1.87 -23.66
N THR A 90 -7.32 -0.79 -23.18
CA THR A 90 -6.92 0.34 -24.02
C THR A 90 -5.87 -0.07 -25.06
N GLN A 91 -4.93 -0.95 -24.70
CA GLN A 91 -3.96 -1.50 -25.64
C GLN A 91 -4.58 -2.48 -26.64
N SER A 92 -5.52 -3.34 -26.21
CA SER A 92 -6.18 -4.31 -27.11
C SER A 92 -7.09 -3.66 -28.14
N VAL A 93 -7.67 -2.49 -27.84
CA VAL A 93 -8.48 -1.71 -28.80
C VAL A 93 -7.60 -0.97 -29.83
N SER A 94 -6.29 -0.88 -29.58
CA SER A 94 -5.30 -0.26 -30.48
C SER A 94 -4.68 -1.24 -31.50
N ALA A 95 -4.96 -2.54 -31.39
CA ALA A 95 -4.49 -3.58 -32.33
C ALA A 95 -5.59 -3.90 -33.35
#